data_AF-A0A1V6EBP2-F1
#
_entry.id   AF-A0A1V6EBP2-F1
#
_cell.length_a   1.000
_cell.length_b   1.000
_cell.length_c   1.000
_cell.angle_alpha   90.00
_cell.angle_beta   90.00
_cell.angle_gamma   90.00
#
_symmetry.space_group_name_H-M   'P 1'
#
loop_
_entity.id
_entity.type
_entity.pdbx_description
1 polymer ?
#
loop_
_entity_poly.entity_id
_entity_poly.type
_entity_poly.pdbx_seq_one_letter_code
_entity_poly.pdbx_strand_id
1 'polypeptide(L)'
;MRTFEELERLQRELADLYGIDDEKKFDVKKKLTSAFRRMAPIGVATTIGWSCNFRTLRHVVEMRTDPHAEEEIRFLFGKVYHLVRERYPNLFSDYEETEVDGLPWIRTAHAKV
;
A
#
# COMPACT_ATOMS: atom_id res chain seq x y z
N MET A 1 1.49 -24.20 3.77
CA MET A 1 2.12 -23.17 4.65
C MET A 1 1.21 -23.07 5.86
N ARG A 2 1.47 -23.86 6.92
CA ARG A 2 0.44 -24.28 7.88
C ARG A 2 -0.27 -23.11 8.60
N THR A 3 0.43 -22.01 8.85
CA THR A 3 -0.10 -20.86 9.61
C THR A 3 -1.16 -20.06 8.85
N PHE A 4 -0.99 -19.81 7.55
CA PHE A 4 -1.97 -19.03 6.77
C PHE A 4 -3.28 -19.79 6.61
N GLU A 5 -3.19 -21.09 6.33
CA GLU A 5 -4.33 -22.00 6.26
C GLU A 5 -5.07 -22.08 7.61
N GLU A 6 -4.34 -22.07 8.73
CA GLU A 6 -4.92 -22.03 10.07
C GLU A 6 -5.61 -20.70 10.40
N LEU A 7 -5.01 -19.57 10.02
CA LEU A 7 -5.64 -18.25 10.19
C LEU A 7 -6.91 -18.12 9.34
N GLU A 8 -6.91 -18.63 8.10
CA GLU A 8 -8.10 -18.67 7.26
C GLU A 8 -9.18 -19.56 7.87
N ARG A 9 -8.81 -20.74 8.38
CA ARG A 9 -9.74 -21.64 9.07
C ARG A 9 -10.38 -20.95 10.27
N LEU A 10 -9.59 -20.26 11.10
CA LEU A 10 -10.08 -19.54 12.27
C LEU A 10 -11.04 -18.40 11.88
N GLN A 11 -10.80 -17.70 10.77
CA GLN A 11 -11.73 -16.70 10.25
C GLN A 11 -13.08 -17.32 9.87
N ARG A 12 -13.08 -18.50 9.24
CA ARG A 12 -14.30 -19.23 8.85
C ARG A 12 -15.06 -19.73 10.08
N GLU A 13 -14.36 -20.33 11.05
CA GLU A 13 -14.96 -20.78 12.31
C GLU A 13 -15.63 -19.63 13.08
N LEU A 14 -15.02 -18.44 13.10
CA LEU A 14 -15.63 -17.25 13.71
C LEU A 14 -16.86 -16.79 12.92
N ALA A 15 -16.82 -16.80 11.59
CA ALA A 15 -17.98 -16.43 10.76
C ALA A 15 -19.18 -17.36 11.03
N ASP A 16 -18.94 -18.66 11.13
CA ASP A 16 -19.95 -19.68 11.41
C ASP A 16 -20.51 -19.55 12.84
N LEU A 17 -19.63 -19.42 13.84
CA LEU A 17 -20.02 -19.32 15.26
C LEU A 17 -20.92 -18.11 15.54
N TYR A 18 -20.65 -16.99 14.87
CA TYR A 18 -21.42 -15.76 15.03
C TYR A 18 -22.55 -15.60 14.01
N GLY A 19 -22.77 -16.58 13.12
CA GLY A 19 -23.86 -16.58 12.14
C GLY A 19 -23.90 -15.32 11.27
N ILE A 20 -22.72 -14.83 10.86
CA ILE A 20 -22.60 -13.49 10.24
C ILE A 20 -23.35 -13.38 8.91
N ASP A 21 -23.50 -14.49 8.19
CA ASP A 21 -24.21 -14.55 6.92
C ASP A 21 -25.73 -14.33 7.11
N ASP A 22 -26.29 -14.89 8.19
CA ASP A 22 -27.71 -14.78 8.54
C ASP A 22 -28.09 -13.47 9.24
N GLU A 23 -27.11 -12.74 9.79
CA GLU A 23 -27.35 -11.44 10.40
C GLU A 23 -27.87 -10.42 9.36
N LYS A 24 -28.88 -9.62 9.71
CA LYS A 24 -29.46 -8.60 8.80
C LYS A 24 -29.03 -7.19 9.16
N LYS A 25 -28.58 -6.96 10.40
CA LYS A 25 -28.17 -5.65 10.89
C LYS A 25 -26.73 -5.34 10.48
N PHE A 26 -26.58 -4.34 9.62
CA PHE A 26 -25.27 -3.90 9.12
C PHE A 26 -24.30 -3.47 10.24
N ASP A 27 -24.78 -2.79 11.29
CA ASP A 27 -23.93 -2.38 12.43
C ASP A 27 -23.31 -3.59 13.16
N VAL A 28 -24.09 -4.66 13.33
CA VAL A 28 -23.61 -5.90 13.96
C VAL A 28 -22.55 -6.56 13.08
N LYS A 29 -22.81 -6.70 11.77
CA LYS A 29 -21.81 -7.22 10.81
C LYS A 29 -20.51 -6.42 10.83
N LYS A 30 -20.60 -5.08 10.89
CA LYS A 30 -19.43 -4.19 10.94
C LYS A 30 -18.61 -4.40 12.21
N LYS A 31 -19.27 -4.57 13.36
CA LYS A 31 -18.59 -4.84 14.65
C LYS A 31 -17.88 -6.20 14.63
N LEU A 32 -18.55 -7.25 14.13
CA LEU A 32 -18.00 -8.60 14.02
C LEU A 32 -16.83 -8.66 13.04
N THR A 33 -17.00 -8.18 11.80
CA THR A 33 -15.91 -8.14 10.81
C THR A 33 -14.71 -7.33 11.29
N SER A 34 -14.93 -6.22 12.02
CA SER A 34 -13.86 -5.47 12.66
C SER A 34 -13.13 -6.30 13.70
N ALA A 35 -13.84 -7.05 14.56
CA ALA A 35 -13.26 -7.98 15.53
C ALA A 35 -12.39 -9.03 14.83
N PHE A 36 -12.92 -9.67 13.79
CA PHE A 36 -12.26 -10.77 13.09
C PHE A 36 -10.96 -10.34 12.41
N ARG A 37 -10.89 -9.11 11.87
CA ARG A 37 -9.66 -8.56 11.25
C ARG A 37 -8.44 -8.50 12.18
N ARG A 38 -8.61 -8.55 13.50
CA ARG A 38 -7.47 -8.60 14.46
C ARG A 38 -6.66 -9.89 14.36
N MET A 39 -7.26 -10.95 13.83
CA MET A 39 -6.61 -12.24 13.57
C MET A 39 -6.05 -12.34 12.15
N ALA A 40 -6.34 -11.36 11.27
CA ALA A 40 -5.81 -11.37 9.91
C ALA A 40 -4.30 -11.08 9.93
N PRO A 41 -3.49 -11.75 9.10
CA PRO A 41 -2.07 -11.50 9.02
C PRO A 41 -1.76 -10.13 8.39
N ILE A 42 -0.53 -9.67 8.55
CA ILE A 42 0.01 -8.56 7.75
C ILE A 42 0.20 -9.05 6.31
N GLY A 43 0.06 -8.15 5.33
CA GLY A 43 0.22 -8.48 3.90
C GLY A 43 -1.09 -8.86 3.20
N VAL A 44 -2.25 -8.63 3.84
CA VAL A 44 -3.54 -8.75 3.15
C VAL A 44 -3.71 -7.56 2.20
N ALA A 45 -4.00 -7.86 0.94
CA ALA A 45 -4.22 -6.85 -0.11
C ALA A 45 -5.25 -5.81 0.35
N THR A 46 -4.83 -4.54 0.35
CA THR A 46 -5.66 -3.40 0.73
C THR A 46 -5.73 -2.43 -0.44
N THR A 47 -6.94 -2.00 -0.80
CA THR A 47 -7.15 -0.97 -1.82
C THR A 47 -7.27 0.39 -1.17
N ILE A 48 -6.52 1.37 -1.66
CA ILE A 48 -6.49 2.74 -1.12
C ILE A 48 -6.74 3.73 -2.26
N GLY A 49 -7.67 4.67 -2.03
CA GLY A 49 -7.77 5.89 -2.82
C GLY A 49 -6.84 6.96 -2.26
N TRP A 50 -5.94 7.51 -3.07
CA TRP A 50 -4.96 8.50 -2.63
C TRP A 50 -4.93 9.70 -3.59
N SER A 51 -4.90 10.90 -3.01
CA SER A 51 -4.76 12.16 -3.73
C SER A 51 -3.73 13.05 -3.03
N CYS A 52 -2.94 13.78 -3.81
CA CYS A 52 -1.96 14.72 -3.27
C CYS A 52 -1.73 15.88 -4.24
N ASN A 53 -1.11 16.96 -3.75
CA ASN A 53 -0.58 18.01 -4.62
C ASN A 53 0.81 17.62 -5.15
N PHE A 54 1.30 18.31 -6.18
CA PHE A 54 2.60 18.01 -6.80
C PHE A 54 3.79 18.13 -5.84
N ARG A 55 3.75 19.05 -4.86
CA ARG A 55 4.83 19.19 -3.88
C ARG A 55 4.93 17.96 -2.98
N THR A 56 3.79 17.45 -2.52
CA THR A 56 3.73 16.22 -1.73
C THR A 56 4.13 15.02 -2.58
N LEU A 57 3.65 14.95 -3.82
CA LEU A 57 3.97 13.84 -4.73
C LEU A 57 5.48 13.70 -4.93
N ARG A 58 6.15 14.80 -5.28
CA ARG A 58 7.60 14.89 -5.44
C ARG A 58 8.36 14.37 -4.21
N HIS A 59 8.00 14.89 -3.04
CA HIS A 59 8.62 14.47 -1.78
C HIS A 59 8.40 12.99 -1.46
N VAL A 60 7.19 12.47 -1.67
CA VAL A 60 6.91 11.05 -1.37
C VAL A 60 7.64 10.13 -2.34
N VAL A 61 7.73 10.49 -3.63
CA VAL A 61 8.52 9.72 -4.61
C VAL A 61 9.99 9.62 -4.18
N GLU A 62 10.62 10.74 -3.79
CA GLU A 62 12.00 10.74 -3.28
C GLU A 62 12.16 9.82 -2.06
N MET A 63 11.31 10.01 -1.04
CA MET A 63 11.43 9.26 0.22
C MET A 63 11.10 7.77 0.09
N ARG A 64 10.23 7.40 -0.85
CA ARG A 64 9.76 6.03 -1.00
C ARG A 64 10.49 5.23 -2.05
N THR A 65 11.25 5.87 -2.93
CA THR A 65 12.15 5.18 -3.88
C THR A 65 13.58 5.06 -3.34
N ASP A 66 13.89 5.69 -2.21
CA ASP A 66 15.19 5.58 -1.52
C ASP A 66 15.55 4.10 -1.22
N PRO A 67 16.82 3.68 -1.41
CA PRO A 67 17.26 2.32 -1.11
C PRO A 67 17.02 1.85 0.32
N HIS A 68 16.92 2.76 1.30
CA HIS A 68 16.62 2.43 2.69
C HIS A 68 15.12 2.22 2.96
N ALA A 69 14.24 2.48 1.99
CA ALA A 69 12.81 2.21 2.10
C ALA A 69 12.50 0.72 1.82
N GLU A 70 11.33 0.27 2.30
CA GLU A 70 10.84 -1.09 2.09
C GLU A 70 10.63 -1.41 0.59
N GLU A 71 10.94 -2.63 0.17
CA GLU A 71 10.93 -3.04 -1.24
C GLU A 71 9.58 -2.80 -1.93
N GLU A 72 8.47 -3.17 -1.27
CA GLU A 72 7.12 -3.04 -1.82
C GLU A 72 6.76 -1.57 -2.09
N ILE A 73 7.14 -0.67 -1.17
CA ILE A 73 6.84 0.76 -1.33
C ILE A 73 7.73 1.40 -2.40
N ARG A 74 8.99 0.95 -2.54
CA ARG A 74 9.89 1.38 -3.63
C ARG A 74 9.31 0.99 -4.99
N PHE A 75 8.87 -0.26 -5.15
CA PHE A 75 8.24 -0.73 -6.37
C PHE A 75 6.96 0.04 -6.71
N LEU A 76 6.09 0.26 -5.72
CA LEU A 76 4.85 1.01 -5.90
C LEU A 76 5.14 2.46 -6.35
N PHE A 77 6.03 3.17 -5.65
CA PHE A 77 6.30 4.57 -5.96
C PHE A 77 7.16 4.77 -7.22
N GLY A 78 7.97 3.78 -7.60
CA GLY A 78 8.58 3.73 -8.93
C GLY A 78 7.54 3.77 -10.04
N LYS A 79 6.50 2.92 -9.95
CA LYS A 79 5.39 2.92 -10.91
C LYS A 79 4.61 4.23 -10.91
N VAL A 80 4.33 4.77 -9.74
CA VAL A 80 3.64 6.07 -9.61
C VAL A 80 4.47 7.17 -10.28
N TYR A 81 5.77 7.21 -10.05
CA TYR A 81 6.67 8.18 -10.69
C TYR A 81 6.62 8.08 -12.22
N HIS A 82 6.74 6.87 -12.79
CA HIS A 82 6.70 6.69 -14.24
C HIS A 82 5.38 7.17 -14.85
N LEU A 83 4.24 6.82 -14.25
CA LEU A 83 2.91 7.23 -14.71
C LEU A 83 2.74 8.76 -14.68
N VAL A 84 3.23 9.42 -13.65
CA VAL A 84 3.07 10.88 -13.50
C VAL A 84 4.08 11.62 -14.38
N ARG A 85 5.32 11.13 -14.49
CA ARG A 85 6.36 11.71 -15.36
C ARG A 85 5.93 11.68 -16.81
N GLU A 86 5.31 10.58 -17.27
CA GLU A 86 4.74 10.48 -18.62
C GLU A 86 3.68 11.56 -18.87
N ARG A 87 2.82 11.82 -17.88
CA ARG A 87 1.73 12.79 -17.99
C ARG A 87 2.17 14.24 -17.82
N TYR A 88 3.17 14.50 -16.98
CA TYR A 88 3.63 15.84 -16.59
C TYR A 88 5.16 15.97 -16.64
N PRO A 89 5.80 15.81 -17.82
CA PRO A 89 7.25 15.70 -17.92
C PRO A 89 8.00 16.94 -17.38
N ASN A 90 7.45 18.15 -17.61
CA ASN A 90 8.06 19.41 -17.15
C ASN A 90 8.11 19.53 -15.62
N LEU A 91 7.24 18.84 -14.88
CA LEU A 91 7.27 18.87 -13.41
C LEU A 91 8.33 17.95 -12.81
N PHE A 92 8.90 17.05 -13.62
CA PHE A 92 9.89 16.07 -13.20
C PHE A 92 11.17 16.14 -14.03
N SER A 93 11.39 17.24 -14.76
CA SER A 93 12.53 17.41 -15.65
C SER A 93 13.87 17.47 -14.90
N ASP A 94 13.83 17.80 -13.61
CA ASP A 94 14.99 17.88 -12.72
C ASP A 94 15.28 16.57 -11.97
N TYR A 95 14.49 15.52 -12.20
CA TYR A 95 14.71 14.22 -11.57
C TYR A 95 15.59 13.30 -12.42
N GLU A 96 16.49 12.64 -11.73
CA GLU A 96 17.32 11.56 -12.23
C GLU A 96 16.85 10.23 -11.65
N GLU A 97 16.92 9.19 -12.48
CA GLU A 97 16.53 7.83 -12.14
C GLU A 97 17.76 6.93 -12.22
N THR A 98 18.05 6.23 -11.13
CA THR A 98 19.10 5.22 -11.05
C THR A 98 18.50 3.90 -10.57
N GLU A 99 19.07 2.78 -10.98
CA GLU A 99 18.60 1.46 -10.50
C GLU A 99 19.46 1.00 -9.32
N VAL A 100 18.80 0.54 -8.25
CA VAL A 100 19.43 -0.07 -7.07
C VAL A 100 18.61 -1.29 -6.68
N ASP A 101 19.24 -2.46 -6.63
CA ASP A 101 18.59 -3.76 -6.36
C ASP A 101 17.44 -4.10 -7.33
N GLY A 102 17.56 -3.70 -8.60
CA GLY A 102 16.52 -3.92 -9.62
C GLY A 102 15.30 -2.99 -9.48
N LEU A 103 15.36 -2.00 -8.60
CA LEU A 103 14.29 -1.03 -8.36
C LEU A 103 14.73 0.41 -8.64
N PRO A 104 13.82 1.26 -9.15
CA PRO A 104 14.14 2.65 -9.44
C PRO A 104 14.36 3.44 -8.15
N TRP A 105 15.40 4.27 -8.15
CA TRP A 105 15.72 5.26 -7.14
C TRP A 105 15.71 6.64 -7.80
N ILE A 106 14.74 7.46 -7.38
CA ILE A 106 14.42 8.75 -7.99
C ILE A 106 14.95 9.88 -7.12
N ARG A 107 15.80 10.74 -7.69
CA ARG A 107 16.46 11.83 -6.96
C ARG A 107 16.44 13.12 -7.74
N THR A 108 16.46 14.24 -7.02
CA THR A 108 16.69 15.58 -7.58
C THR A 108 17.95 16.17 -6.96
N ALA A 109 18.65 17.02 -7.69
CA ALA A 109 19.84 17.73 -7.20
C ALA A 109 19.52 18.65 -6.01
N HIS A 110 18.27 19.11 -5.91
CA HIS A 110 17.84 20.06 -4.88
C HIS A 110 16.68 19.47 -4.08
N ALA A 111 17.02 18.76 -3.01
CA ALA A 111 16.03 18.22 -2.09
C ALA A 111 15.24 19.35 -1.41
N LYS A 112 14.00 19.03 -1.05
CA LYS A 112 13.14 19.94 -0.29
C LYS A 112 13.75 20.20 1.09
N VAL A 113 14.03 21.48 1.38
CA VAL A 113 14.30 22.01 2.74
C VAL A 113 13.01 22.12 3.54
#